data_AF-K9MIP6-F1
#
_entry.id   AF-K9MIP6-F1
#
_cell.length_a   1.000
_cell.length_b   1.000
_cell.length_c   1.000
_cell.angle_alpha   90.00
_cell.angle_beta   90.00
_cell.angle_gamma   90.00
#
_symmetry.space_group_name_H-M   'P 1'
#
loop_
_entity.id
_entity.type
_entity.pdbx_description
1 polymer ?
#
loop_
_entity_poly.entity_id
_entity_poly.type
_entity_poly.pdbx_seq_one_letter_code
_entity_poly.pdbx_strand_id
1 'polypeptide(L)'
;TIRLEFNAIVISTEIITPNYYQGNERAMLLPNCLFRMGAAALLLSNKRRERSRAKYKLVHVVRTHKGSDDRAYKCVYEQEDPQGLVGINLSKDLMVIAAEALKSNITTIGPLVLPASEQLLFLFTLIGRKIFNPKWKPYIPDFKLAFEHFCIHAGGRAVIDELQKNLQLSPEHVEASRMTLHRFGNTSSSSLWYEMSYIESKGRMKKGDRVWQIAFGSGFKCNSAVWKCNRNIKTSTDGPWADCIDRYPVYIPEV
;
A
#
# COMPACT_ATOMS: atom_id res chain seq x y z
N THR A 1 33.83 -4.73 7.70
CA THR A 1 33.15 -4.80 6.38
C THR A 1 33.10 -3.41 5.77
N ILE A 2 33.80 -3.17 4.66
CA ILE A 2 33.71 -1.88 3.92
C ILE A 2 32.31 -1.82 3.32
N ARG A 3 31.52 -0.81 3.72
CA ARG A 3 30.17 -0.61 3.19
C ARG A 3 30.27 0.29 1.96
N LEU A 4 30.12 -0.28 0.77
CA LEU A 4 30.15 0.48 -0.47
C LEU A 4 29.03 1.51 -0.50
N GLU A 5 29.36 2.75 -0.86
CA GLU A 5 28.42 3.84 -1.01
C GLU A 5 27.83 3.86 -2.42
N PHE A 6 26.51 3.90 -2.56
CA PHE A 6 25.84 3.93 -3.86
C PHE A 6 24.59 4.82 -3.85
N ASN A 7 24.20 5.22 -5.05
CA ASN A 7 22.92 5.83 -5.33
C ASN A 7 22.13 4.85 -6.22
N ALA A 8 20.84 4.69 -5.95
CA ALA A 8 19.95 3.87 -6.76
C ALA A 8 18.76 4.72 -7.18
N ILE A 9 18.42 4.68 -8.47
CA ILE A 9 17.18 5.27 -8.98
C ILE A 9 16.17 4.14 -9.09
N VAL A 10 15.04 4.30 -8.40
CA VAL A 10 13.89 3.40 -8.51
C VAL A 10 12.87 4.09 -9.40
N ILE A 11 12.53 3.47 -10.51
CA ILE A 11 11.53 3.98 -11.46
C ILE A 11 10.37 3.00 -11.48
N SER A 12 9.17 3.53 -11.26
CA SER A 12 7.90 2.85 -11.49
C SER A 12 7.23 3.52 -12.68
N THR A 13 6.86 2.74 -13.68
CA THR A 13 6.17 3.22 -14.89
C THR A 13 5.10 2.21 -15.24
N GLU A 14 3.90 2.71 -15.47
CA GLU A 14 2.73 1.88 -15.70
C GLU A 14 2.08 2.36 -17.00
N ILE A 15 2.20 1.54 -18.03
CA ILE A 15 1.72 1.82 -19.38
C ILE A 15 0.70 0.75 -19.72
N ILE A 16 -0.56 1.14 -19.83
CA ILE A 16 -1.69 0.20 -20.02
C ILE A 16 -2.00 -0.08 -21.48
N THR A 17 -1.51 0.75 -22.40
CA THR A 17 -1.75 0.62 -23.85
C THR A 17 -1.51 -0.79 -24.41
N PRO A 18 -0.42 -1.51 -24.09
CA PRO A 18 -0.22 -2.87 -24.61
C PRO A 18 -1.16 -3.91 -23.99
N ASN A 19 -1.81 -3.61 -22.87
CA ASN A 19 -2.52 -4.59 -22.03
C ASN A 19 -4.05 -4.35 -22.00
N TYR A 20 -4.58 -3.63 -22.99
CA TYR A 20 -6.02 -3.40 -23.09
C TYR A 20 -6.74 -4.67 -23.55
N TYR A 21 -7.58 -5.24 -22.69
CA TYR A 21 -8.34 -6.44 -23.01
C TYR A 21 -9.52 -6.11 -23.93
N GLN A 22 -9.64 -6.82 -25.06
CA GLN A 22 -10.66 -6.59 -26.10
C GLN A 22 -11.77 -7.65 -26.13
N GLY A 23 -11.68 -8.68 -25.30
CA GLY A 23 -12.69 -9.75 -25.26
C GLY A 23 -13.87 -9.43 -24.34
N ASN A 24 -14.64 -10.46 -23.99
CA ASN A 24 -15.89 -10.32 -23.25
C ASN A 24 -15.86 -10.96 -21.85
N GLU A 25 -14.73 -11.55 -21.43
CA GLU A 25 -14.61 -12.12 -20.09
C GLU A 25 -14.66 -11.02 -19.03
N ARG A 26 -15.73 -11.03 -18.22
CA ARG A 26 -16.00 -10.00 -17.21
C ARG A 26 -14.83 -9.82 -16.24
N ALA A 27 -14.17 -10.91 -15.85
CA ALA A 27 -13.02 -10.88 -14.94
C ALA A 27 -11.80 -10.15 -15.54
N MET A 28 -11.71 -10.09 -16.87
CA MET A 28 -10.63 -9.43 -17.61
C MET A 28 -11.01 -8.02 -18.08
N LEU A 29 -12.30 -7.68 -18.10
CA LEU A 29 -12.78 -6.32 -18.38
C LEU A 29 -12.59 -5.35 -17.19
N LEU A 30 -12.64 -5.84 -15.95
CA LEU A 30 -12.47 -4.99 -14.76
C LEU A 30 -11.16 -4.18 -14.74
N PRO A 31 -9.98 -4.76 -15.05
CA PRO A 31 -8.74 -4.00 -15.19
C PRO A 31 -8.84 -2.77 -16.10
N ASN A 32 -9.56 -2.84 -17.22
CA ASN A 32 -9.72 -1.70 -18.15
C ASN A 32 -10.40 -0.50 -17.46
N CYS A 33 -11.27 -0.76 -16.48
CA CYS A 33 -11.95 0.28 -15.70
C CYS A 33 -11.10 0.80 -14.54
N LEU A 34 -10.24 -0.04 -13.96
CA LEU A 34 -9.45 0.27 -12.77
C LEU A 34 -8.14 0.99 -13.09
N PHE A 35 -7.36 0.42 -14.02
CA PHE A 35 -5.99 0.85 -14.24
C PHE A 35 -5.91 2.14 -15.06
N ARG A 36 -4.90 2.94 -14.71
CA ARG A 36 -4.51 4.16 -15.40
C ARG A 36 -2.99 4.21 -15.53
N MET A 37 -2.50 5.07 -16.40
CA MET A 37 -1.07 5.27 -16.58
C MET A 37 -0.52 6.19 -15.50
N GLY A 38 0.70 5.90 -15.05
CA GLY A 38 1.38 6.72 -14.07
C GLY A 38 2.85 6.37 -13.98
N ALA A 39 3.62 7.28 -13.40
CA ALA A 39 5.03 7.06 -13.17
C ALA A 39 5.52 7.79 -11.93
N ALA A 40 6.52 7.21 -11.28
CA ALA A 40 7.26 7.87 -10.21
C ALA A 40 8.72 7.44 -10.24
N ALA A 41 9.60 8.37 -9.92
CA ALA A 41 11.04 8.14 -9.81
C ALA A 41 11.54 8.57 -8.44
N LEU A 42 12.38 7.74 -7.82
CA LEU A 42 12.96 7.99 -6.51
C LEU A 42 14.46 7.78 -6.53
N LEU A 43 15.18 8.67 -5.85
CA LEU A 43 16.60 8.52 -5.60
C LEU A 43 16.81 7.99 -4.17
N LEU A 44 17.33 6.77 -4.07
CA LEU A 44 17.77 6.17 -2.81
C LEU A 44 19.29 6.28 -2.69
N SER A 45 19.76 6.46 -1.46
CA SER A 45 21.19 6.50 -1.16
C SER A 45 21.46 5.87 0.20
N ASN A 46 22.58 5.18 0.33
CA ASN A 46 23.09 4.70 1.61
C ASN A 46 24.23 5.59 2.17
N LYS A 47 24.55 6.69 1.48
CA LYS A 47 25.62 7.64 1.83
C LYS A 47 25.29 8.39 3.10
N ARG A 48 26.20 8.35 4.09
CA ARG A 48 25.97 9.04 5.37
C ARG A 48 25.80 10.55 5.21
N ARG A 49 26.54 11.15 4.27
CA ARG A 49 26.50 12.59 3.98
C ARG A 49 25.15 13.09 3.44
N GLU A 50 24.37 12.20 2.81
CA GLU A 50 23.05 12.57 2.26
C GLU A 50 21.93 12.51 3.31
N ARG A 51 22.22 12.03 4.54
CA ARG A 51 21.21 11.79 5.58
C ARG A 51 20.41 13.04 5.95
N SER A 52 21.03 14.21 5.98
CA SER A 52 20.38 15.49 6.30
C SER A 52 19.53 16.04 5.14
N ARG A 53 19.87 15.65 3.90
CA ARG A 53 19.18 16.08 2.67
C ARG A 53 18.00 15.18 2.31
N ALA A 54 18.12 13.89 2.61
CA ALA A 54 17.09 12.89 2.33
C ALA A 54 15.75 13.27 2.99
N LYS A 55 14.65 13.23 2.22
CA LYS A 55 13.29 13.43 2.76
C LYS A 55 12.95 12.35 3.79
N TYR A 56 13.17 11.09 3.41
CA TYR A 56 12.78 9.92 4.19
C TYR A 56 13.96 8.97 4.41
N LYS A 57 13.87 8.19 5.48
CA LYS A 57 14.68 7.01 5.74
C LYS A 57 13.80 5.78 5.65
N LEU A 58 14.17 4.81 4.82
CA LEU A 58 13.56 3.47 4.86
C LEU A 58 14.00 2.75 6.13
N VAL A 59 13.04 2.29 6.93
CA VAL A 59 13.29 1.66 8.23
C VAL A 59 13.09 0.15 8.15
N HIS A 60 11.96 -0.29 7.60
CA HIS A 60 11.60 -1.70 7.46
C HIS A 60 10.97 -1.96 6.10
N VAL A 61 11.21 -3.16 5.57
CA VAL A 61 10.48 -3.72 4.44
C VAL A 61 10.07 -5.13 4.81
N VAL A 62 8.79 -5.44 4.67
CA VAL A 62 8.23 -6.77 4.94
C VAL A 62 7.43 -7.21 3.73
N ARG A 63 7.75 -8.37 3.20
CA ARG A 63 7.02 -8.99 2.09
C ARG A 63 6.44 -10.32 2.54
N THR A 64 5.13 -10.45 2.36
CA THR A 64 4.42 -11.71 2.45
C THR A 64 4.17 -12.21 1.03
N HIS A 65 4.50 -13.48 0.77
CA HIS A 65 4.29 -14.12 -0.52
C HIS A 65 3.41 -15.36 -0.33
N LYS A 66 2.31 -15.42 -1.07
CA LYS A 66 1.34 -16.53 -1.01
C LYS A 66 1.35 -17.42 -2.26
N GLY A 67 2.28 -17.22 -3.20
CA GLY A 67 2.28 -17.95 -4.47
C GLY A 67 2.67 -19.40 -4.49
N SER A 68 2.84 -20.02 -3.32
CA SER A 68 2.81 -21.48 -3.19
C SER A 68 1.39 -22.03 -3.14
N ASP A 69 0.39 -21.19 -2.90
CA ASP A 69 -1.04 -21.54 -2.96
C ASP A 69 -1.59 -21.21 -4.35
N ASP A 70 -2.21 -22.19 -5.00
CA ASP A 70 -2.69 -22.07 -6.38
C ASP A 70 -3.78 -21.00 -6.55
N ARG A 71 -4.65 -20.84 -5.55
CA ARG A 71 -5.71 -19.81 -5.58
C ARG A 71 -5.08 -18.43 -5.50
N ALA A 72 -4.10 -18.25 -4.61
CA ALA A 72 -3.35 -17.00 -4.50
C ALA A 72 -2.50 -16.70 -5.74
N TYR A 73 -1.87 -17.72 -6.31
CA TYR A 73 -1.06 -17.60 -7.52
C TYR A 73 -1.89 -17.16 -8.73
N LYS A 74 -3.04 -17.81 -8.94
CA LYS A 74 -3.97 -17.51 -10.04
C LYS A 74 -4.92 -16.33 -9.75
N CYS A 75 -4.75 -15.66 -8.61
CA CYS A 75 -5.68 -14.63 -8.15
C CYS A 75 -5.69 -13.38 -9.04
N VAL A 76 -4.52 -12.98 -9.53
CA VAL A 76 -4.33 -11.92 -10.50
C VAL A 76 -3.32 -12.47 -11.50
N TYR A 77 -3.81 -12.83 -12.68
CA TYR A 77 -3.03 -13.61 -13.63
C TYR A 77 -3.29 -13.15 -15.05
N GLU A 78 -2.23 -12.99 -15.83
CA GLU A 78 -2.36 -12.69 -17.26
C GLU A 78 -2.52 -14.00 -18.02
N GLN A 79 -3.59 -14.11 -18.81
CA GLN A 79 -3.92 -15.32 -19.54
C GLN A 79 -4.75 -15.01 -20.78
N GLU A 80 -4.84 -15.99 -21.68
CA GLU A 80 -5.76 -15.95 -22.81
C GLU A 80 -7.19 -16.33 -22.38
N ASP A 81 -8.17 -15.69 -23.00
CA ASP A 81 -9.57 -16.11 -22.95
C ASP A 81 -9.85 -17.26 -23.96
N PRO A 82 -11.07 -17.83 -24.01
CA PRO A 82 -11.39 -18.90 -24.95
C PRO A 82 -11.29 -18.52 -26.44
N GLN A 83 -11.19 -17.22 -26.76
CA GLN A 83 -11.01 -16.69 -28.11
C GLN A 83 -9.54 -16.36 -28.42
N GLY A 84 -8.61 -16.64 -27.50
CA GLY A 84 -7.18 -16.36 -27.66
C GLY A 84 -6.80 -14.89 -27.40
N LEU A 85 -7.69 -14.09 -26.80
CA LEU A 85 -7.39 -12.71 -26.45
C LEU A 85 -6.76 -12.66 -25.06
N VAL A 86 -5.58 -12.05 -24.97
CA VAL A 86 -4.84 -11.91 -23.71
C VAL A 86 -5.45 -10.82 -22.83
N GLY A 87 -5.68 -11.13 -21.55
CA GLY A 87 -6.15 -10.18 -20.56
C GLY A 87 -5.66 -10.51 -19.15
N ILE A 88 -5.79 -9.54 -18.25
CA ILE A 88 -5.49 -9.72 -16.82
C ILE A 88 -6.76 -10.22 -16.13
N ASN A 89 -6.78 -11.49 -15.72
CA ASN A 89 -7.88 -12.04 -14.96
C ASN A 89 -7.81 -11.61 -13.48
N LEU A 90 -8.88 -11.00 -12.98
CA LEU A 90 -9.09 -10.76 -11.54
C LEU A 90 -10.04 -11.81 -10.96
N SER A 91 -9.51 -12.71 -10.14
CA SER A 91 -10.30 -13.74 -9.45
C SER A 91 -11.29 -13.13 -8.46
N LYS A 92 -12.45 -13.79 -8.29
CA LYS A 92 -13.44 -13.43 -7.25
C LYS A 92 -12.90 -13.62 -5.83
N ASP A 93 -11.88 -14.47 -5.67
CA ASP A 93 -11.22 -14.72 -4.38
C ASP A 93 -10.26 -13.60 -3.96
N LEU A 94 -10.06 -12.57 -4.80
CA LEU A 94 -9.10 -11.49 -4.58
C LEU A 94 -9.16 -10.87 -3.20
N MET A 95 -10.36 -10.54 -2.73
CA MET A 95 -10.53 -9.90 -1.43
C MET A 95 -10.17 -10.82 -0.26
N VAL A 96 -10.51 -12.11 -0.36
CA VAL A 96 -10.20 -13.11 0.66
C VAL A 96 -8.70 -13.34 0.74
N ILE A 97 -8.05 -13.56 -0.40
CA ILE A 97 -6.61 -13.79 -0.50
C ILE A 97 -5.84 -12.55 -0.03
N ALA A 98 -6.32 -11.35 -0.36
CA ALA A 98 -5.74 -10.09 0.11
C ALA A 98 -5.81 -9.96 1.63
N ALA A 99 -6.95 -10.26 2.24
CA ALA A 99 -7.12 -10.24 3.69
C ALA A 99 -6.20 -11.25 4.40
N GLU A 100 -6.05 -12.46 3.85
CA GLU A 100 -5.14 -13.48 4.39
C GLU A 100 -3.66 -13.06 4.29
N ALA A 101 -3.26 -12.51 3.14
CA ALA A 101 -1.92 -11.99 2.93
C ALA A 101 -1.63 -10.80 3.86
N LEU A 102 -2.59 -9.89 4.03
CA LEU A 102 -2.50 -8.77 4.96
C LEU A 102 -2.35 -9.26 6.40
N LYS A 103 -3.18 -10.21 6.84
CA LYS A 103 -3.09 -10.79 8.19
C LYS A 103 -1.71 -11.37 8.49
N SER A 104 -1.15 -12.13 7.53
CA SER A 104 0.23 -12.63 7.65
C SER A 104 1.25 -11.48 7.68
N ASN A 105 1.08 -10.45 6.87
CA ASN A 105 1.98 -9.30 6.82
C ASN A 105 1.98 -8.48 8.11
N ILE A 106 0.81 -8.16 8.65
CA ILE A 106 0.67 -7.38 9.89
C ILE A 106 1.23 -8.13 11.11
N THR A 107 1.13 -9.46 11.10
CA THR A 107 1.72 -10.31 12.14
C THR A 107 3.25 -10.22 12.14
N THR A 108 3.86 -10.11 10.95
CA THR A 108 5.32 -9.99 10.81
C THR A 108 5.82 -8.57 11.08
N ILE A 109 5.11 -7.54 10.61
CA ILE A 109 5.56 -6.15 10.78
C ILE A 109 5.24 -5.59 12.17
N GLY A 110 4.18 -6.05 12.83
CA GLY A 110 3.73 -5.58 14.13
C GLY A 110 4.87 -5.48 15.16
N PRO A 111 5.63 -6.56 15.42
CA PRO A 111 6.75 -6.53 16.36
C PRO A 111 7.89 -5.55 16.02
N LEU A 112 8.01 -5.16 14.75
CA LEU A 112 9.06 -4.23 14.28
C LEU A 112 8.69 -2.76 14.50
N VAL A 113 7.38 -2.45 14.63
CA VAL A 113 6.89 -1.06 14.54
C VAL A 113 6.03 -0.64 15.74
N LEU A 114 5.36 -1.60 16.38
CA LEU A 114 4.45 -1.32 17.48
C LEU A 114 5.20 -1.14 18.80
N PRO A 115 4.69 -0.31 19.73
CA PRO A 115 5.19 -0.23 21.09
C PRO A 115 5.15 -1.58 21.82
N ALA A 116 6.03 -1.78 22.81
CA ALA A 116 6.08 -3.03 23.58
C ALA A 116 4.74 -3.36 24.28
N SER A 117 3.99 -2.34 24.73
CA SER A 117 2.67 -2.52 25.34
C SER A 117 1.67 -3.20 24.39
N GLU A 118 1.64 -2.78 23.14
CA GLU A 118 0.78 -3.36 22.09
C GLU A 118 1.20 -4.79 21.76
N GLN A 119 2.51 -5.04 21.71
CA GLN A 119 3.04 -6.39 21.46
C GLN A 119 2.67 -7.36 22.58
N LEU A 120 2.77 -6.93 23.84
CA LEU A 120 2.40 -7.72 25.01
C LEU A 120 0.90 -8.04 25.02
N LEU A 121 0.05 -7.06 24.71
CA LEU A 121 -1.41 -7.27 24.65
C LEU A 121 -1.80 -8.23 23.53
N PHE A 122 -1.18 -8.10 22.35
CA PHE A 122 -1.37 -9.03 21.25
C PHE A 122 -0.92 -10.45 21.61
N LEU A 123 0.26 -10.59 22.22
CA LEU A 123 0.77 -11.90 22.64
C LEU A 123 -0.13 -12.55 23.70
N PHE A 124 -0.54 -11.79 24.71
CA PHE A 124 -1.43 -12.27 25.77
C PHE A 124 -2.75 -12.79 25.21
N THR A 125 -3.36 -12.05 24.28
CA THR A 125 -4.64 -12.46 23.66
C THR A 125 -4.46 -13.67 22.73
N LEU A 126 -3.31 -13.79 22.05
CA LEU A 126 -2.99 -14.95 21.22
C LEU A 126 -2.81 -16.22 22.07
N ILE A 127 -2.08 -16.13 23.19
CA ILE A 127 -1.91 -17.24 24.15
C ILE A 127 -3.25 -17.58 24.81
N GLY A 128 -3.99 -16.56 25.26
CA GLY A 128 -5.34 -16.67 25.80
C GLY A 128 -6.27 -17.48 24.91
N ARG A 129 -6.28 -17.18 23.61
CA ARG A 129 -7.06 -17.92 22.63
C ARG A 129 -6.62 -19.35 22.43
N LYS A 130 -5.31 -19.59 22.37
CA LYS A 130 -4.76 -20.91 22.08
C LYS A 130 -4.91 -21.88 23.27
N ILE A 131 -4.80 -21.37 24.50
CA ILE A 131 -4.72 -22.20 25.71
C ILE A 131 -6.02 -22.18 26.52
N PHE A 132 -6.67 -21.01 26.66
CA PHE A 132 -7.80 -20.86 27.58
C PHE A 132 -9.15 -20.89 26.88
N ASN A 133 -9.35 -20.05 25.86
CA ASN A 133 -10.63 -19.98 25.17
C ASN A 133 -10.49 -19.57 23.69
N PRO A 134 -10.62 -20.52 22.74
CA PRO A 134 -10.50 -20.23 21.32
C PRO A 134 -11.57 -19.25 20.79
N LYS A 135 -12.67 -19.06 21.53
CA LYS A 135 -13.75 -18.12 21.19
C LYS A 135 -13.45 -16.65 21.54
N TRP A 136 -12.36 -16.35 22.26
CA TRP A 136 -11.99 -14.95 22.51
C TRP A 136 -11.76 -14.22 21.19
N LYS A 137 -12.20 -12.96 21.11
CA LYS A 137 -12.02 -12.16 19.90
C LYS A 137 -10.52 -11.89 19.67
N PRO A 138 -10.03 -11.99 18.42
CA PRO A 138 -8.67 -11.54 18.11
C PRO A 138 -8.50 -10.08 18.49
N TYR A 139 -7.40 -9.78 19.16
CA TYR A 139 -6.94 -8.40 19.31
C TYR A 139 -6.29 -7.94 18.00
N ILE A 140 -6.68 -6.78 17.53
CA ILE A 140 -6.07 -6.11 16.38
C ILE A 140 -5.21 -4.99 16.96
N PRO A 141 -3.87 -5.06 16.81
CA PRO A 141 -2.99 -4.03 17.34
C PRO A 141 -3.31 -2.66 16.76
N ASP A 142 -3.15 -1.62 17.59
CA ASP A 142 -3.38 -0.27 17.15
C ASP A 142 -2.17 0.28 16.38
N PHE A 143 -2.19 0.11 15.06
CA PHE A 143 -1.16 0.62 14.17
C PHE A 143 -1.09 2.15 14.09
N LYS A 144 -2.10 2.89 14.59
CA LYS A 144 -2.07 4.35 14.68
C LYS A 144 -1.03 4.83 15.70
N LEU A 145 -0.63 3.97 16.65
CA LEU A 145 0.48 4.25 17.57
C LEU A 145 1.86 4.11 16.90
N ALA A 146 1.93 3.35 15.81
CA ALA A 146 3.17 3.11 15.05
C ALA A 146 3.36 4.08 13.88
N PHE A 147 2.27 4.65 13.35
CA PHE A 147 2.31 5.44 12.12
C PHE A 147 1.39 6.65 12.19
N GLU A 148 1.93 7.79 11.78
CA GLU A 148 1.18 9.04 11.61
C GLU A 148 0.49 9.09 10.24
N HIS A 149 1.06 8.42 9.22
CA HIS A 149 0.52 8.44 7.86
C HIS A 149 0.43 7.04 7.26
N PHE A 150 -0.61 6.80 6.47
CA PHE A 150 -0.85 5.55 5.78
C PHE A 150 -0.98 5.81 4.28
N CYS A 151 -0.26 5.02 3.48
CA CYS A 151 -0.41 4.95 2.04
C CYS A 151 -0.84 3.52 1.71
N ILE A 152 -2.13 3.32 1.45
CA ILE A 152 -2.73 2.05 1.08
C ILE A 152 -2.92 2.01 -0.43
N HIS A 153 -2.12 1.18 -1.11
CA HIS A 153 -2.28 0.95 -2.53
C HIS A 153 -3.68 0.42 -2.82
N ALA A 154 -4.42 1.18 -3.62
CA ALA A 154 -5.77 0.84 -4.00
C ALA A 154 -5.79 0.11 -5.34
N GLY A 155 -5.99 -1.21 -5.30
CA GLY A 155 -6.44 -1.97 -6.46
C GLY A 155 -7.80 -1.45 -6.97
N GLY A 156 -8.62 -0.98 -6.03
CA GLY A 156 -9.90 -0.30 -6.20
C GLY A 156 -10.44 0.14 -4.85
N ARG A 157 -11.59 0.82 -4.83
CA ARG A 157 -12.20 1.39 -3.60
C ARG A 157 -12.37 0.37 -2.48
N ALA A 158 -12.88 -0.82 -2.81
CA ALA A 158 -13.17 -1.88 -1.83
C ALA A 158 -11.92 -2.31 -1.02
N VAL A 159 -10.72 -2.23 -1.62
CA VAL A 159 -9.47 -2.54 -0.91
C VAL A 159 -9.21 -1.51 0.19
N ILE A 160 -9.40 -0.22 -0.09
CA ILE A 160 -9.24 0.84 0.90
C ILE A 160 -10.28 0.67 2.02
N ASP A 161 -11.54 0.44 1.68
CA ASP A 161 -12.64 0.28 2.64
C ASP A 161 -12.37 -0.89 3.60
N GLU A 162 -11.94 -2.02 3.06
CA GLU A 162 -11.64 -3.22 3.84
C GLU A 162 -10.43 -3.02 4.76
N LEU A 163 -9.37 -2.35 4.31
CA LEU A 163 -8.24 -2.03 5.18
C LEU A 163 -8.60 -1.00 6.25
N GLN A 164 -9.37 0.03 5.89
CA GLN A 164 -9.84 1.03 6.85
C GLN A 164 -10.59 0.36 8.00
N LYS A 165 -11.51 -0.55 7.66
CA LYS A 165 -12.31 -1.30 8.63
C LYS A 165 -11.44 -2.24 9.47
N ASN A 166 -10.61 -3.06 8.82
CA ASN A 166 -9.81 -4.08 9.51
C ASN A 166 -8.73 -3.48 10.42
N LEU A 167 -8.15 -2.34 10.06
CA LEU A 167 -7.13 -1.65 10.85
C LEU A 167 -7.72 -0.53 11.74
N GLN A 168 -9.05 -0.37 11.73
CA GLN A 168 -9.78 0.65 12.51
C GLN A 168 -9.20 2.07 12.30
N LEU A 169 -8.96 2.41 11.03
CA LEU A 169 -8.40 3.68 10.61
C LEU A 169 -9.51 4.75 10.48
N SER A 170 -9.19 5.97 10.88
CA SER A 170 -10.04 7.14 10.65
C SER A 170 -10.13 7.49 9.15
N PRO A 171 -11.13 8.27 8.74
CA PRO A 171 -11.20 8.78 7.36
C PRO A 171 -9.96 9.55 6.92
N GLU A 172 -9.31 10.30 7.83
CA GLU A 172 -8.10 11.06 7.53
C GLU A 172 -6.92 10.15 7.16
N HIS A 173 -6.76 9.00 7.84
CA HIS A 173 -5.67 8.06 7.54
C HIS A 173 -5.76 7.46 6.14
N VAL A 174 -6.96 7.31 5.58
CA VAL A 174 -7.17 6.75 4.25
C VAL A 174 -7.42 7.81 3.17
N GLU A 175 -7.44 9.09 3.55
CA GLU A 175 -7.72 10.21 2.65
C GLU A 175 -6.74 10.23 1.47
N ALA A 176 -5.45 10.06 1.73
CA ALA A 176 -4.41 10.07 0.69
C ALA A 176 -4.68 9.01 -0.39
N SER A 177 -4.98 7.78 0.02
CA SER A 177 -5.30 6.68 -0.88
C SER A 177 -6.62 6.90 -1.63
N ARG A 178 -7.66 7.38 -0.95
CA ARG A 178 -8.96 7.67 -1.59
C ARG A 178 -8.87 8.79 -2.61
N MET A 179 -8.20 9.89 -2.27
CA MET A 179 -8.07 11.04 -3.16
C MET A 179 -7.17 10.72 -4.34
N THR A 180 -6.10 9.94 -4.12
CA THR A 180 -5.24 9.44 -5.20
C THR A 180 -6.02 8.57 -6.16
N LEU A 181 -6.77 7.59 -5.65
CA LEU A 181 -7.64 6.73 -6.48
C LEU A 181 -8.69 7.56 -7.24
N HIS A 182 -9.32 8.54 -6.59
CA HIS A 182 -10.30 9.42 -7.23
C HIS A 182 -9.70 10.22 -8.38
N ARG A 183 -8.53 10.85 -8.17
CA ARG A 183 -7.92 11.75 -9.17
C ARG A 183 -7.25 10.99 -10.31
N PHE A 184 -6.49 9.95 -9.97
CA PHE A 184 -5.57 9.30 -10.91
C PHE A 184 -5.96 7.87 -11.28
N GLY A 185 -6.99 7.31 -10.64
CA GLY A 185 -7.30 5.88 -10.76
C GLY A 185 -6.21 5.00 -10.13
N ASN A 186 -6.22 3.71 -10.47
CA ASN A 186 -5.18 2.80 -10.04
C ASN A 186 -3.98 2.91 -11.01
N THR A 187 -2.95 3.67 -10.61
CA THR A 187 -1.69 3.78 -11.37
C THR A 187 -0.68 2.71 -10.95
N SER A 188 -1.18 1.52 -10.58
CA SER A 188 -0.42 0.33 -10.23
C SER A 188 0.71 0.66 -9.23
N SER A 189 1.94 0.21 -9.47
CA SER A 189 3.07 0.36 -8.53
C SER A 189 3.41 1.81 -8.17
N SER A 190 3.02 2.77 -9.01
CA SER A 190 3.30 4.19 -8.77
C SER A 190 2.33 4.84 -7.76
N SER A 191 1.15 4.25 -7.52
CA SER A 191 0.07 4.85 -6.72
C SER A 191 0.53 5.31 -5.33
N LEU A 192 1.31 4.48 -4.63
CA LEU A 192 1.81 4.77 -3.28
C LEU A 192 2.66 6.04 -3.21
N TRP A 193 3.31 6.43 -4.31
CA TRP A 193 4.10 7.66 -4.38
C TRP A 193 3.23 8.88 -4.60
N TYR A 194 2.12 8.74 -5.33
CA TYR A 194 1.12 9.79 -5.46
C TYR A 194 0.41 10.02 -4.12
N GLU A 195 0.14 8.96 -3.36
CA GLU A 195 -0.41 9.02 -2.00
C GLU A 195 0.55 9.73 -1.03
N MET A 196 1.84 9.36 -1.06
CA MET A 196 2.85 10.04 -0.25
C MET A 196 2.98 11.52 -0.64
N SER A 197 2.96 11.82 -1.95
CA SER A 197 2.98 13.19 -2.46
C SER A 197 1.73 13.98 -2.06
N TYR A 198 0.55 13.34 -1.96
CA TYR A 198 -0.66 14.00 -1.48
C TYR A 198 -0.46 14.53 -0.06
N ILE A 199 0.08 13.70 0.83
CA ILE A 199 0.35 14.06 2.23
C ILE A 199 1.36 15.21 2.30
N GLU A 200 2.41 15.18 1.48
CA GLU A 200 3.37 16.28 1.34
C GLU A 200 2.69 17.57 0.87
N SER A 201 1.86 17.50 -0.18
CA SER A 201 1.16 18.65 -0.76
C SER A 201 0.08 19.22 0.17
N LYS A 202 -0.53 18.42 1.05
CA LYS A 202 -1.39 18.92 2.14
C LYS A 202 -0.59 19.62 3.26
N GLY A 203 0.74 19.61 3.19
CA GLY A 203 1.61 20.19 4.22
C GLY A 203 1.61 19.42 5.55
N ARG A 204 1.13 18.16 5.54
CA ARG A 204 0.93 17.35 6.76
C ARG A 204 2.19 16.60 7.19
N MET A 205 3.12 16.35 6.28
CA MET A 205 4.34 15.58 6.58
C MET A 205 5.38 16.38 7.41
N LYS A 206 5.64 15.95 8.64
CA LYS A 206 6.61 16.59 9.56
C LYS A 206 7.81 15.69 9.86
N LYS A 207 8.89 16.32 10.34
CA LYS A 207 10.09 15.60 10.80
C LYS A 207 9.72 14.66 11.95
N GLY A 208 10.10 13.39 11.83
CA GLY A 208 9.85 12.37 12.84
C GLY A 208 8.71 11.44 12.46
N ASP A 209 7.75 11.90 11.66
CA ASP A 209 6.59 11.14 11.22
C ASP A 209 7.00 9.83 10.55
N ARG A 210 6.19 8.81 10.79
CA ARG A 210 6.34 7.46 10.27
C ARG A 210 5.20 7.20 9.29
N VAL A 211 5.58 6.75 8.11
CA VAL A 211 4.66 6.45 7.02
C VAL A 211 4.68 4.95 6.76
N TRP A 212 3.51 4.35 6.71
CA TRP A 212 3.36 2.97 6.29
C TRP A 212 2.77 2.90 4.89
N GLN A 213 3.57 2.40 3.95
CA GLN A 213 3.09 2.00 2.64
C GLN A 213 2.70 0.52 2.67
N ILE A 214 1.47 0.22 2.25
CA ILE A 214 0.93 -1.15 2.14
C ILE A 214 0.49 -1.36 0.70
N ALA A 215 1.02 -2.40 0.05
CA ALA A 215 0.65 -2.76 -1.31
C ALA A 215 0.39 -4.23 -1.54
N PHE A 216 -0.60 -4.49 -2.39
CA PHE A 216 -0.95 -5.81 -2.88
C PHE A 216 -0.51 -5.98 -4.32
N GLY A 217 -0.18 -7.20 -4.73
CA GLY A 217 0.19 -7.51 -6.11
C GLY A 217 0.03 -8.97 -6.46
N SER A 218 0.13 -9.29 -7.76
CA SER A 218 -0.01 -10.65 -8.28
C SER A 218 0.97 -11.63 -7.64
N GLY A 219 0.55 -12.88 -7.53
CA GLY A 219 1.35 -13.96 -6.96
C GLY A 219 0.74 -14.74 -5.82
N PHE A 220 -0.08 -14.28 -4.87
CA PHE A 220 -0.40 -12.95 -4.39
C PHE A 220 0.64 -12.46 -3.35
N LYS A 221 0.89 -11.16 -3.31
CA LYS A 221 1.88 -10.53 -2.42
C LYS A 221 1.24 -9.43 -1.60
N CYS A 222 1.63 -9.32 -0.34
CA CYS A 222 1.40 -8.13 0.48
C CYS A 222 2.76 -7.57 0.88
N ASN A 223 3.04 -6.32 0.53
CA ASN A 223 4.28 -5.63 0.80
C ASN A 223 4.02 -4.47 1.75
N SER A 224 4.89 -4.32 2.73
CA SER A 224 4.91 -3.20 3.65
C SER A 224 6.27 -2.52 3.58
N ALA A 225 6.27 -1.20 3.44
CA ALA A 225 7.45 -0.36 3.57
C ALA A 225 7.20 0.71 4.63
N VAL A 226 8.14 0.82 5.57
CA VAL A 226 8.08 1.80 6.66
C VAL A 226 9.11 2.86 6.43
N TRP A 227 8.64 4.10 6.36
CA TRP A 227 9.47 5.27 6.17
C TRP A 227 9.42 6.15 7.41
N LYS A 228 10.55 6.77 7.74
CA LYS A 228 10.60 7.85 8.73
C LYS A 228 11.00 9.15 8.03
N CYS A 229 10.23 10.21 8.25
CA CYS A 229 10.52 11.52 7.74
C CYS A 229 11.70 12.14 8.50
N ASN A 230 12.77 12.50 7.78
CA ASN A 230 14.01 13.00 8.39
C ASN A 230 14.00 14.52 8.62
N ARG A 231 13.10 15.24 7.94
CA ARG A 231 13.01 16.71 7.96
C ARG A 231 11.58 17.17 7.66
N ASN A 232 11.23 18.39 8.06
CA ASN A 232 9.95 18.96 7.69
C ASN A 232 9.87 19.09 6.16
N ILE A 233 8.81 18.55 5.57
CA ILE A 233 8.59 18.66 4.13
C ILE A 233 7.75 19.91 3.89
N LYS A 234 8.28 20.82 3.07
CA LYS A 234 7.52 21.97 2.60
C LYS A 234 6.50 21.49 1.59
N THR A 235 5.32 22.10 1.58
CA THR A 235 4.32 21.88 0.53
C THR A 235 4.97 22.04 -0.84
N SER A 236 4.90 20.99 -1.67
CA SER A 236 5.47 21.00 -3.01
C SER A 236 4.73 22.00 -3.89
N THR A 237 5.47 22.85 -4.59
CA THR A 237 4.94 23.75 -5.63
C THR A 237 4.99 23.10 -7.01
N ASP A 238 5.54 21.88 -7.09
CA ASP A 238 5.67 21.03 -8.26
C ASP A 238 5.07 19.64 -7.98
N GLY A 239 4.87 18.84 -9.01
CA GLY A 239 4.36 17.46 -8.89
C GLY A 239 2.87 17.30 -9.20
N PRO A 240 2.33 16.08 -9.02
CA PRO A 240 1.02 15.69 -9.57
C PRO A 240 -0.18 16.42 -8.93
N TRP A 241 0.03 17.03 -7.76
CA TRP A 241 -1.00 17.70 -6.97
C TRP A 241 -0.90 19.23 -6.99
N ALA A 242 0.14 19.81 -7.60
CA ALA A 242 0.48 21.23 -7.45
C ALA A 242 -0.64 22.19 -7.92
N ASP A 243 -1.43 21.79 -8.90
CA ASP A 243 -2.50 22.55 -9.55
C ASP A 243 -3.88 22.38 -8.90
N CYS A 244 -4.00 21.55 -7.86
CA CYS A 244 -5.31 21.09 -7.43
C CYS A 244 -5.46 20.68 -5.97
N ILE A 245 -4.37 20.61 -5.19
CA ILE A 245 -4.41 20.04 -3.84
C ILE A 245 -5.39 20.75 -2.90
N ASP A 246 -5.61 22.04 -3.12
CA ASP A 246 -6.56 22.90 -2.42
C ASP A 246 -8.03 22.45 -2.61
N ARG A 247 -8.35 21.81 -3.73
CA ARG A 247 -9.68 21.27 -4.03
C ARG A 247 -9.97 19.91 -3.38
N TYR A 248 -9.00 19.34 -2.67
CA TYR A 248 -9.11 18.05 -2.00
C TYR A 248 -9.09 18.20 -0.46
N PRO A 249 -9.78 17.33 0.30
CA PRO A 249 -10.54 16.18 -0.18
C PRO A 249 -11.87 16.56 -0.83
N VAL A 250 -12.34 15.72 -1.75
CA VAL A 250 -13.69 15.79 -2.30
C VAL A 250 -14.60 14.79 -1.58
N TYR A 251 -15.90 15.05 -1.57
CA TYR A 251 -16.88 14.09 -1.09
C TYR A 251 -16.94 12.89 -2.04
N ILE A 252 -16.79 11.68 -1.50
CA ILE A 252 -16.96 10.42 -2.23
C ILE A 252 -18.22 9.75 -1.68
N PRO A 253 -19.30 9.61 -2.47
CA PRO A 253 -20.54 8.98 -2.01
C PRO A 253 -20.29 7.56 -1.51
N GLU A 254 -20.99 7.13 -0.47
CA GLU A 254 -21.12 5.71 -0.13
C GLU A 254 -22.01 5.04 -1.19
N VAL A 255 -21.43 4.12 -1.97
CA VAL A 255 -22.11 3.36 -3.04
C VAL A 255 -21.94 1.88 -2.75
#